data_AF-A0A935B9U9-F1
#
_entry.id   AF-A0A935B9U9-F1
#
_cell.length_a   1.000
_cell.length_b   1.000
_cell.length_c   1.000
_cell.angle_alpha   90.00
_cell.angle_beta   90.00
_cell.angle_gamma   90.00
#
_symmetry.space_group_name_H-M   'P 1'
#
loop_
_entity.id
_entity.type
_entity.pdbx_description
1 polymer ?
#
loop_
_entity_poly.entity_id
_entity_poly.type
_entity_poly.pdbx_seq_one_letter_code
_entity_poly.pdbx_strand_id
1 'polypeptide(L)'
;MSASRTTLPLLALLALAAPTMAAHDAVGTGPDFLAKFCGDCHNATDWAGGVAFDTLQPDDMAGDVDVWEETVKKLRGRLMPPPGEKQPSQEDIDAQVNWLEGRLDAAATHQRPGNVALHRLNRTEYQNEIRRLLALDIDAAALLPKDTKADGFDNVALALRVSPAFLDAYIVAAQEVSARALGAGATRATSTVYRVPPEPRATSTRKDSRWAPAVECWWSICFPRTANTPTTSRRAAIAAAATSPAWTCASDW
;
A
#
# COMPACT_ATOMS: atom_id res chain seq x y z
N MET A 1 74.27 54.10 -42.01
CA MET A 1 73.57 52.87 -41.62
C MET A 1 72.72 53.17 -40.38
N SER A 2 71.44 52.81 -40.44
CA SER A 2 70.47 52.70 -39.34
C SER A 2 70.07 53.97 -38.57
N ALA A 3 68.87 54.49 -38.85
CA ALA A 3 68.09 55.30 -37.91
C ALA A 3 66.75 54.57 -37.67
N SER A 4 66.58 54.11 -36.43
CA SER A 4 65.51 53.24 -35.96
C SER A 4 64.19 54.01 -35.83
N ARG A 5 63.11 53.47 -36.39
CA ARG A 5 61.74 54.02 -36.25
C ARG A 5 61.05 53.35 -35.06
N THR A 6 60.76 54.11 -34.01
CA THR A 6 59.95 53.70 -32.86
C THR A 6 58.49 54.12 -33.07
N THR A 7 57.61 53.14 -33.26
CA THR A 7 56.15 53.32 -33.27
C THR A 7 55.59 53.03 -31.87
N LEU A 8 54.95 54.02 -31.23
CA LEU A 8 54.12 53.80 -30.03
C LEU A 8 52.73 53.31 -30.44
N PRO A 9 52.14 52.31 -29.75
CA PRO A 9 50.76 51.91 -30.00
C PRO A 9 49.79 52.79 -29.19
N LEU A 10 48.71 53.20 -29.87
CA LEU A 10 47.56 53.91 -29.32
C LEU A 10 46.70 52.92 -28.51
N LEU A 11 46.66 53.05 -27.18
CA LEU A 11 45.72 52.31 -26.34
C LEU A 11 44.32 52.95 -26.45
N ALA A 12 43.39 52.24 -27.08
CA ALA A 12 41.97 52.57 -27.06
C ALA A 12 41.33 52.08 -25.75
N LEU A 13 40.86 53.01 -24.93
CA LEU A 13 40.11 52.72 -23.71
C LEU A 13 38.64 52.44 -24.10
N LEU A 14 38.23 51.17 -24.08
CA LEU A 14 36.84 50.77 -24.27
C LEU A 14 36.10 50.91 -22.94
N ALA A 15 35.23 51.91 -22.80
CA ALA A 15 34.36 52.06 -21.65
C ALA A 15 33.21 51.02 -21.72
N LEU A 16 33.23 50.05 -20.81
CA LEU A 16 32.20 49.04 -20.66
C LEU A 16 30.98 49.67 -19.95
N ALA A 17 29.94 50.03 -20.69
CA ALA A 17 28.66 50.42 -20.11
C ALA A 17 27.95 49.15 -19.60
N ALA A 18 27.91 48.98 -18.27
CA ALA A 18 27.13 47.92 -17.64
C ALA A 18 25.62 48.26 -17.77
N PRO A 19 24.76 47.29 -18.13
CA PRO A 19 23.33 47.51 -18.13
C PRO A 19 22.85 47.65 -16.67
N THR A 20 22.25 48.79 -16.35
CA THR A 20 21.48 48.96 -15.12
C THR A 20 20.24 48.08 -15.22
N MET A 21 20.23 46.93 -14.52
CA MET A 21 18.99 46.21 -14.22
C MET A 21 18.09 47.17 -13.44
N ALA A 22 16.94 47.52 -14.01
CA ALA A 22 15.89 48.18 -13.27
C ALA A 22 15.50 47.25 -12.12
N ALA A 23 15.65 47.70 -10.88
CA ALA A 23 15.10 47.00 -9.74
C ALA A 23 13.59 46.95 -9.91
N HIS A 24 13.03 45.76 -10.10
CA HIS A 24 11.61 45.58 -9.88
C HIS A 24 11.39 45.80 -8.38
N ASP A 25 10.50 46.74 -8.01
CA ASP A 25 10.03 46.87 -6.64
C ASP A 25 9.30 45.58 -6.26
N ALA A 26 10.06 44.60 -5.74
CA ALA A 26 9.55 43.30 -5.33
C ALA A 26 8.41 43.53 -4.34
N VAL A 27 7.22 43.05 -4.69
CA VAL A 27 6.10 43.06 -3.76
C VAL A 27 6.32 41.92 -2.78
N GLY A 28 6.23 42.21 -1.48
CA GLY A 28 6.25 41.17 -0.47
C GLY A 28 5.14 40.16 -0.71
N THR A 29 5.41 38.87 -0.50
CA THR A 29 4.40 37.81 -0.57
C THR A 29 3.46 37.85 0.64
N GLY A 30 2.34 37.13 0.55
CA GLY A 30 1.38 36.99 1.64
C GLY A 30 0.41 38.17 1.71
N PRO A 31 0.14 38.74 2.90
CA PRO A 31 -0.84 39.80 3.07
C PRO A 31 -0.57 41.05 2.23
N ASP A 32 0.71 41.42 2.02
CA ASP A 32 1.08 42.62 1.27
C ASP A 32 0.71 42.51 -0.22
N PHE A 33 0.90 41.33 -0.81
CA PHE A 33 0.46 41.05 -2.17
C PHE A 33 -1.07 41.15 -2.29
N LEU A 34 -1.79 40.52 -1.35
CA LEU A 34 -3.26 40.53 -1.35
C LEU A 34 -3.81 41.94 -1.19
N ALA A 35 -3.24 42.74 -0.30
CA ALA A 35 -3.63 44.13 -0.12
C ALA A 35 -3.41 44.96 -1.41
N LYS A 36 -2.29 44.73 -2.11
CA LYS A 36 -1.91 45.51 -3.30
C LYS A 36 -2.67 45.16 -4.57
N PHE A 37 -3.04 43.89 -4.75
CA PHE A 37 -3.60 43.40 -6.01
C PHE A 37 -5.03 42.86 -5.89
N CYS A 38 -5.51 42.56 -4.69
CA CYS A 38 -6.84 42.00 -4.46
C CYS A 38 -7.75 42.93 -3.63
N GLY A 39 -7.16 43.73 -2.74
CA GLY A 39 -7.87 44.49 -1.71
C GLY A 39 -8.87 45.52 -2.22
N ASP A 40 -8.68 46.06 -3.42
CA ASP A 40 -9.58 47.08 -3.98
C ASP A 40 -10.98 46.52 -4.30
N CYS A 41 -11.09 45.23 -4.68
CA CYS A 41 -12.35 44.60 -5.08
C CYS A 41 -12.80 43.47 -4.13
N HIS A 42 -11.86 42.69 -3.61
CA HIS A 42 -12.13 41.53 -2.76
C HIS A 42 -12.09 41.91 -1.29
N ASN A 43 -13.00 42.79 -0.89
CA ASN A 43 -13.15 43.30 0.47
C ASN A 43 -14.61 43.23 0.95
N ALA A 44 -14.85 43.49 2.23
CA ALA A 44 -16.17 43.43 2.83
C ALA A 44 -17.19 44.44 2.25
N THR A 45 -16.72 45.46 1.52
CA THR A 45 -17.56 46.52 0.95
C THR A 45 -17.98 46.22 -0.49
N ASP A 46 -17.03 45.92 -1.38
CA ASP A 46 -17.29 45.63 -2.80
C ASP A 46 -17.70 44.16 -3.02
N TRP A 47 -17.19 43.24 -2.20
CA TRP A 47 -17.55 41.82 -2.20
C TRP A 47 -17.45 41.14 -3.58
N ALA A 48 -16.51 41.59 -4.42
CA ALA A 48 -16.38 41.08 -5.77
C ALA A 48 -16.10 39.57 -5.75
N GLY A 49 -16.78 38.82 -6.62
CA GLY A 49 -16.58 37.37 -6.73
C GLY A 49 -16.96 36.56 -5.49
N GLY A 50 -17.66 37.16 -4.51
CA GLY A 50 -18.11 36.45 -3.32
C GLY A 50 -17.06 36.25 -2.23
N VAL A 51 -15.91 36.95 -2.31
CA VAL A 51 -14.79 36.80 -1.37
C VAL A 51 -14.32 38.16 -0.85
N ALA A 52 -13.95 38.19 0.42
CA ALA A 52 -13.47 39.38 1.12
C ALA A 52 -12.20 39.04 1.92
N PHE A 53 -11.02 39.25 1.33
CA PHE A 53 -9.73 38.87 1.94
C PHE A 53 -9.41 39.64 3.23
N ASP A 54 -10.01 40.81 3.44
CA ASP A 54 -9.93 41.60 4.67
C ASP A 54 -10.66 40.96 5.87
N THR A 55 -11.54 39.99 5.60
CA THR A 55 -12.23 39.22 6.64
C THR A 55 -11.57 37.87 6.96
N LEU A 56 -10.64 37.44 6.09
CA LEU A 56 -9.96 36.15 6.23
C LEU A 56 -8.66 36.31 7.02
N GLN A 57 -8.19 35.22 7.61
CA GLN A 57 -6.89 35.18 8.28
C GLN A 57 -5.89 34.42 7.40
N PRO A 58 -4.94 35.11 6.73
CA PRO A 58 -3.92 34.45 5.91
C PRO A 58 -3.01 33.53 6.75
N ASP A 59 -2.99 33.74 8.07
CA ASP A 59 -2.26 32.91 9.02
C ASP A 59 -3.03 31.68 9.53
N ASP A 60 -4.32 31.54 9.20
CA ASP A 60 -5.13 30.36 9.52
C ASP A 60 -5.98 29.98 8.31
N MET A 61 -5.35 29.26 7.37
CA MET A 61 -6.01 28.83 6.13
C MET A 61 -6.91 27.61 6.32
N ALA A 62 -6.89 26.95 7.49
CA ALA A 62 -7.62 25.70 7.70
C ALA A 62 -9.15 25.91 7.67
N GLY A 63 -9.62 27.09 8.08
CA GLY A 63 -11.05 27.45 8.06
C GLY A 63 -11.62 27.69 6.66
N ASP A 64 -10.78 28.13 5.72
CA ASP A 64 -11.21 28.67 4.42
C ASP A 64 -10.43 28.05 3.24
N VAL A 65 -10.06 26.77 3.35
CA VAL A 65 -9.21 26.05 2.36
C VAL A 65 -9.73 26.21 0.94
N ASP A 66 -11.04 26.07 0.73
CA ASP A 66 -11.65 26.17 -0.60
C ASP A 66 -11.41 27.54 -1.26
N VAL A 67 -11.46 28.62 -0.48
CA VAL A 67 -11.23 29.99 -0.95
C VAL A 67 -9.77 30.19 -1.34
N TRP A 68 -8.86 29.70 -0.51
CA TRP A 68 -7.42 29.81 -0.75
C TRP A 68 -6.96 28.95 -1.93
N GLU A 69 -7.48 27.73 -2.09
CA GLU A 69 -7.24 26.90 -3.27
C GLU A 69 -7.76 27.56 -4.56
N GLU A 70 -8.95 28.15 -4.52
CA GLU A 70 -9.49 28.87 -5.68
C GLU A 70 -8.63 30.09 -6.01
N THR A 71 -8.12 30.79 -4.99
CA THR A 71 -7.17 31.90 -5.18
C THR A 71 -5.91 31.44 -5.92
N VAL A 72 -5.32 30.30 -5.51
CA VAL A 72 -4.17 29.70 -6.21
C VAL A 72 -4.52 29.37 -7.66
N LYS A 73 -5.69 28.76 -7.91
CA LYS A 73 -6.15 28.43 -9.28
C LYS A 73 -6.30 29.68 -10.14
N LYS A 74 -6.89 30.77 -9.62
CA LYS A 74 -7.03 32.05 -10.34
C LYS A 74 -5.68 32.69 -10.66
N LEU A 75 -4.74 32.68 -9.71
CA LEU A 75 -3.40 33.25 -9.90
C LEU A 75 -2.59 32.45 -10.93
N ARG A 76 -2.55 31.12 -10.81
CA ARG A 76 -1.90 30.25 -11.80
C ARG A 76 -2.50 30.40 -13.20
N GLY A 77 -3.81 30.60 -13.27
CA GLY A 77 -4.52 30.83 -14.52
C GLY A 77 -4.38 32.24 -15.10
N ARG A 78 -3.68 33.17 -14.43
CA ARG A 78 -3.62 34.60 -14.80
C ARG A 78 -5.01 35.24 -14.98
N LEU A 79 -5.99 34.76 -14.21
CA LEU A 79 -7.37 35.23 -14.29
C LEU A 79 -7.63 36.42 -13.35
N MET A 80 -6.77 36.61 -12.36
CA MET A 80 -6.82 37.71 -11.40
C MET A 80 -5.45 38.37 -11.26
N PRO A 81 -5.39 39.72 -11.15
CA PRO A 81 -6.50 40.67 -11.28
C PRO A 81 -7.11 40.70 -12.71
N PRO A 82 -8.34 41.19 -12.92
CA PRO A 82 -8.95 41.22 -14.25
C PRO A 82 -8.24 42.21 -15.20
N PRO A 83 -8.43 42.08 -16.53
CA PRO A 83 -7.89 43.03 -17.49
C PRO A 83 -8.36 44.46 -17.21
N GLY A 84 -7.42 45.41 -17.21
CA GLY A 84 -7.69 46.81 -16.85
C GLY A 84 -7.19 47.17 -15.46
N GLU A 85 -7.01 46.19 -14.59
CA GLU A 85 -6.43 46.38 -13.26
C GLU A 85 -4.90 46.21 -13.25
N LYS A 86 -4.28 46.65 -12.15
CA LYS A 86 -2.83 46.54 -11.96
C LYS A 86 -2.39 45.08 -11.93
N GLN A 87 -1.62 44.67 -12.93
CA GLN A 87 -1.14 43.29 -13.05
C GLN A 87 0.18 43.08 -12.31
N PRO A 88 0.30 42.02 -11.47
CA PRO A 88 1.58 41.59 -10.94
C PRO A 88 2.48 40.95 -12.01
N SER A 89 3.79 40.97 -11.78
CA SER A 89 4.74 40.27 -12.64
C SER A 89 4.53 38.75 -12.52
N GLN A 90 5.07 37.96 -13.46
CA GLN A 90 5.00 36.49 -13.33
C GLN A 90 5.76 36.03 -12.08
N GLU A 91 6.90 36.66 -11.79
CA GLU A 91 7.73 36.36 -10.63
C GLU A 91 6.97 36.59 -9.31
N ASP A 92 6.26 37.71 -9.18
CA ASP A 92 5.45 38.00 -7.99
C ASP A 92 4.29 37.00 -7.83
N ILE A 93 3.66 36.60 -8.94
CA ILE A 93 2.60 35.58 -8.92
C ILE A 93 3.16 34.23 -8.47
N ASP A 94 4.28 33.80 -9.05
CA ASP A 94 4.89 32.52 -8.71
C ASP A 94 5.32 32.49 -7.24
N ALA A 95 5.89 33.58 -6.75
CA ALA A 95 6.25 33.75 -5.34
C ALA A 95 5.01 33.69 -4.43
N GLN A 96 3.92 34.38 -4.79
CA GLN A 96 2.67 34.36 -4.03
C GLN A 96 2.01 32.98 -4.02
N VAL A 97 1.97 32.31 -5.17
CA VAL A 97 1.42 30.96 -5.31
C VAL A 97 2.19 29.98 -4.44
N ASN A 98 3.52 30.00 -4.51
CA ASN A 98 4.36 29.13 -3.68
C ASN A 98 4.13 29.38 -2.18
N TRP A 99 3.94 30.65 -1.78
CA TRP A 99 3.62 31.01 -0.41
C TRP A 99 2.26 30.43 0.03
N LEU A 100 1.20 30.60 -0.78
CA LEU A 100 -0.13 30.08 -0.49
C LEU A 100 -0.13 28.55 -0.40
N GLU A 101 0.50 27.87 -1.35
CA GLU A 101 0.57 26.40 -1.38
C GLU A 101 1.32 25.85 -0.16
N GLY A 102 2.46 26.43 0.21
CA GLY A 102 3.19 26.01 1.41
C GLY A 102 2.38 26.19 2.70
N ARG A 103 1.55 27.24 2.78
CA ARG A 103 0.65 27.49 3.92
C ARG A 103 -0.52 26.49 3.95
N LEU A 104 -1.11 26.20 2.80
CA LEU A 104 -2.17 25.20 2.65
C LEU A 104 -1.67 23.80 3.01
N ASP A 105 -0.50 23.41 2.52
CA ASP A 105 0.13 22.12 2.83
C ASP A 105 0.41 21.97 4.33
N ALA A 106 0.88 23.04 4.98
CA ALA A 106 1.08 23.04 6.43
C ALA A 106 -0.25 22.88 7.19
N ALA A 107 -1.32 23.52 6.72
CA ALA A 107 -2.67 23.43 7.29
C ALA A 107 -3.35 22.07 7.01
N ALA A 108 -2.96 21.37 5.93
CA ALA A 108 -3.55 20.10 5.50
C ALA A 108 -3.26 18.92 6.44
N THR A 109 -2.44 19.10 7.48
CA THR A 109 -2.12 18.07 8.49
C THR A 109 -3.34 17.50 9.25
N HIS A 110 -4.54 18.06 9.05
CA HIS A 110 -5.78 17.59 9.67
C HIS A 110 -6.88 17.11 8.72
N GLN A 111 -6.74 17.20 7.40
CA GLN A 111 -7.77 16.72 6.47
C GLN A 111 -7.51 15.26 6.09
N ARG A 112 -8.35 14.36 6.61
CA ARG A 112 -8.36 12.97 6.17
C ARG A 112 -8.91 12.95 4.74
N PRO A 113 -8.12 12.55 3.70
CA PRO A 113 -8.71 12.29 2.40
C PRO A 113 -9.83 11.29 2.63
N GLY A 114 -11.00 11.57 2.09
CA GLY A 114 -12.21 10.79 2.35
C GLY A 114 -12.00 9.29 2.15
N ASN A 115 -12.92 8.48 2.68
CA ASN A 115 -12.77 7.03 2.54
C ASN A 115 -12.93 6.61 1.07
N VAL A 116 -11.97 5.83 0.56
CA VAL A 116 -12.14 5.15 -0.73
C VAL A 116 -13.21 4.07 -0.55
N ALA A 117 -14.30 4.17 -1.31
CA ALA A 117 -15.34 3.16 -1.29
C ALA A 117 -14.76 1.81 -1.76
N LEU A 118 -15.08 0.74 -1.03
CA LEU A 118 -14.71 -0.61 -1.44
C LEU A 118 -15.38 -0.93 -2.78
N HIS A 119 -14.59 -1.42 -3.72
CA HIS A 119 -15.07 -1.90 -5.01
C HIS A 119 -14.56 -3.31 -5.27
N ARG A 120 -15.31 -4.04 -6.09
CA ARG A 120 -14.84 -5.31 -6.64
C ARG A 120 -13.84 -5.05 -7.76
N LEU A 121 -12.96 -6.01 -8.02
CA LEU A 121 -12.13 -5.99 -9.22
C LEU A 121 -13.01 -5.98 -10.48
N ASN A 122 -12.65 -5.16 -11.46
CA ASN A 122 -13.20 -5.26 -12.81
C ASN A 122 -12.58 -6.46 -13.55
N ARG A 123 -13.08 -6.79 -14.75
CA ARG A 123 -12.60 -7.95 -15.54
C ARG A 123 -11.10 -7.89 -15.83
N THR A 124 -10.59 -6.71 -16.19
CA THR A 124 -9.18 -6.49 -16.52
C THR A 124 -8.30 -6.69 -15.28
N GLU A 125 -8.71 -6.10 -14.16
CA GLU A 125 -8.05 -6.25 -12.86
C GLU A 125 -8.08 -7.70 -12.40
N TYR A 126 -9.23 -8.37 -12.45
CA TYR A 126 -9.36 -9.78 -12.07
C TYR A 126 -8.42 -10.67 -12.89
N GLN A 127 -8.37 -10.49 -14.21
CA GLN A 127 -7.48 -11.23 -15.09
C GLN A 127 -5.99 -11.00 -14.75
N ASN A 128 -5.61 -9.74 -14.50
CA ASN A 128 -4.26 -9.38 -14.12
C ASN A 128 -3.87 -9.95 -12.74
N GLU A 129 -4.81 -9.96 -11.79
CA GLU A 129 -4.61 -10.52 -10.46
C GLU A 129 -4.46 -12.04 -10.50
N ILE A 130 -5.27 -12.76 -11.29
CA ILE A 130 -5.11 -14.21 -11.48
C ILE A 130 -3.77 -14.54 -12.15
N ARG A 131 -3.37 -13.78 -13.18
CA ARG A 131 -2.03 -13.92 -13.79
C ARG A 131 -0.93 -13.66 -12.77
N ARG A 132 -1.06 -12.63 -11.92
CA ARG A 132 -0.03 -12.29 -10.92
C ARG A 132 0.10 -13.34 -9.82
N LEU A 133 -1.02 -13.85 -9.32
CA LEU A 133 -1.05 -14.75 -8.17
C LEU A 133 -0.80 -16.21 -8.55
N LEU A 134 -1.35 -16.65 -9.68
CA LEU A 134 -1.38 -18.06 -10.08
C LEU A 134 -0.56 -18.34 -11.35
N ALA A 135 0.04 -17.31 -11.97
CA ALA A 135 0.70 -17.42 -13.27
C ALA A 135 -0.20 -18.03 -14.35
N LEU A 136 -1.52 -17.84 -14.23
CA LEU A 136 -2.52 -18.41 -15.12
C LEU A 136 -3.11 -17.33 -16.03
N ASP A 137 -3.11 -17.61 -17.33
CA ASP A 137 -3.82 -16.81 -18.31
C ASP A 137 -5.28 -17.27 -18.41
N ILE A 138 -6.20 -16.34 -18.15
CA ILE A 138 -7.64 -16.56 -18.25
C ILE A 138 -8.28 -15.50 -19.14
N ASP A 139 -9.44 -15.82 -19.71
CA ASP A 139 -10.32 -14.84 -20.35
C ASP A 139 -11.41 -14.44 -19.35
N ALA A 140 -11.22 -13.31 -18.67
CA ALA A 140 -12.21 -12.83 -17.70
C ALA A 140 -13.52 -12.39 -18.36
N ALA A 141 -13.52 -12.04 -19.65
CA ALA A 141 -14.74 -11.64 -20.35
C ALA A 141 -15.69 -12.83 -20.60
N ALA A 142 -15.15 -14.05 -20.69
CA ALA A 142 -15.92 -15.28 -20.77
C ALA A 142 -16.46 -15.76 -19.42
N LEU A 143 -15.80 -15.38 -18.31
CA LEU A 143 -16.13 -15.87 -16.96
C LEU A 143 -17.03 -14.93 -16.16
N LEU A 144 -16.90 -13.61 -16.35
CA LEU A 144 -17.56 -12.62 -15.53
C LEU A 144 -18.52 -11.75 -16.35
N PRO A 145 -19.62 -11.21 -15.79
CA PRO A 145 -20.49 -10.24 -16.46
C PRO A 145 -19.76 -8.93 -16.80
N LYS A 146 -20.32 -8.14 -17.73
CA LYS A 146 -19.70 -6.89 -18.21
C LYS A 146 -19.73 -5.83 -17.12
N ASP A 147 -18.61 -5.12 -16.96
CA ASP A 147 -18.49 -4.02 -16.02
C ASP A 147 -19.19 -2.76 -16.52
N THR A 148 -19.81 -2.05 -15.59
CA THR A 148 -20.37 -0.71 -15.82
C THR A 148 -19.23 0.29 -15.91
N LYS A 149 -19.28 1.18 -16.92
CA LYS A 149 -18.36 2.31 -17.03
C LYS A 149 -19.01 3.57 -16.47
N ALA A 150 -18.24 4.36 -15.73
CA ALA A 150 -18.61 5.70 -15.29
C ALA A 150 -17.54 6.69 -15.75
N ASP A 151 -17.96 7.79 -16.37
CA ASP A 151 -17.07 8.83 -16.92
C ASP A 151 -15.98 8.30 -17.87
N GLY A 152 -16.28 7.19 -18.56
CA GLY A 152 -15.35 6.50 -19.47
C GLY A 152 -14.42 5.49 -18.81
N PHE A 153 -14.39 5.45 -17.47
CA PHE A 153 -13.55 4.56 -16.68
C PHE A 153 -14.33 3.34 -16.17
N ASP A 154 -13.67 2.19 -16.08
CA ASP A 154 -14.22 0.91 -15.59
C ASP A 154 -13.67 0.48 -14.24
N ASN A 155 -12.98 1.38 -13.52
CA ASN A 155 -12.44 1.18 -12.16
C ASN A 155 -13.08 2.13 -11.13
N VAL A 156 -14.22 2.75 -11.47
CA VAL A 156 -14.91 3.68 -10.57
C VAL A 156 -15.65 2.91 -9.48
N ALA A 157 -15.24 3.10 -8.23
CA ALA A 157 -15.73 2.30 -7.11
C ALA A 157 -17.26 2.34 -6.93
N LEU A 158 -17.88 3.50 -7.16
CA LEU A 158 -19.34 3.67 -7.06
C LEU A 158 -20.12 2.91 -8.15
N ALA A 159 -19.49 2.65 -9.30
CA ALA A 159 -20.08 1.92 -10.41
C ALA A 159 -19.88 0.39 -10.29
N LEU A 160 -18.83 -0.03 -9.59
CA LEU A 160 -18.47 -1.44 -9.37
C LEU A 160 -19.07 -2.00 -8.08
N ARG A 161 -20.40 -1.94 -7.99
CA ARG A 161 -21.14 -2.59 -6.90
C ARG A 161 -21.28 -4.09 -7.16
N VAL A 162 -21.36 -4.86 -6.08
CA VAL A 162 -21.55 -6.31 -6.12
C VAL A 162 -23.05 -6.62 -6.06
N SER A 163 -23.56 -7.31 -7.07
CA SER A 163 -24.93 -7.86 -7.08
C SER A 163 -24.91 -9.37 -6.80
N PRO A 164 -26.03 -9.99 -6.37
CA PRO A 164 -26.08 -11.44 -6.14
C PRO A 164 -25.65 -12.27 -7.37
N ALA A 165 -26.16 -11.93 -8.56
CA ALA A 165 -25.77 -12.60 -9.81
C ALA A 165 -24.27 -12.48 -10.11
N PHE A 166 -23.65 -11.38 -9.68
CA PHE A 166 -22.22 -11.18 -9.85
C PHE A 166 -21.40 -12.05 -8.88
N LEU A 167 -21.87 -12.26 -7.64
CA LEU A 167 -21.25 -13.20 -6.69
C LEU A 167 -21.30 -14.63 -7.22
N ASP A 168 -22.44 -15.05 -7.76
CA ASP A 168 -22.59 -16.38 -8.34
C ASP A 168 -21.59 -16.60 -9.48
N ALA A 169 -21.45 -15.62 -10.38
CA ALA A 169 -20.45 -15.67 -11.46
C ALA A 169 -19.01 -15.71 -10.92
N TYR A 170 -18.72 -14.98 -9.82
CA TYR A 170 -17.41 -15.01 -9.18
C TYR A 170 -17.06 -16.38 -8.60
N ILE A 171 -18.02 -17.05 -7.97
CA ILE A 171 -17.81 -18.39 -7.39
C ILE A 171 -17.52 -19.39 -8.51
N VAL A 172 -18.29 -19.35 -9.60
CA VAL A 172 -18.06 -20.21 -10.77
C VAL A 172 -16.71 -19.93 -11.42
N ALA A 173 -16.35 -18.65 -11.61
CA ALA A 173 -15.05 -18.26 -12.13
C ALA A 173 -13.90 -18.76 -11.24
N ALA A 174 -14.03 -18.62 -9.92
CA ALA A 174 -13.03 -19.07 -8.95
C ALA A 174 -12.85 -20.59 -8.96
N GLN A 175 -13.93 -21.36 -9.12
CA GLN A 175 -13.87 -22.82 -9.24
C GLN A 175 -13.10 -23.24 -10.50
N GLU A 176 -13.41 -22.63 -11.64
CA GLU A 176 -12.73 -22.89 -12.92
C GLU A 176 -11.24 -22.53 -12.85
N VAL A 177 -10.92 -21.34 -12.32
CA VAL A 177 -9.54 -20.89 -12.10
C VAL A 177 -8.78 -21.85 -11.18
N SER A 178 -9.41 -22.29 -10.09
CA SER A 178 -8.80 -23.22 -9.13
C SER A 178 -8.52 -24.59 -9.77
N ALA A 179 -9.47 -25.11 -10.55
CA ALA A 179 -9.31 -26.39 -11.26
C ALA A 179 -8.14 -26.33 -12.27
N ARG A 180 -8.02 -25.22 -13.00
CA ARG A 180 -6.89 -25.01 -13.93
C ARG A 180 -5.56 -24.86 -13.20
N ALA A 181 -5.53 -24.12 -12.10
CA ALA A 181 -4.31 -23.87 -11.34
C ALA A 181 -3.76 -25.13 -10.66
N LEU A 182 -4.65 -25.98 -10.11
CA LEU A 182 -4.25 -27.26 -9.51
C LEU A 182 -3.90 -28.33 -10.55
N GLY A 183 -4.41 -28.16 -11.78
CA GLY A 183 -4.32 -29.15 -12.85
C GLY A 183 -5.25 -30.34 -12.60
N ALA A 184 -5.74 -30.95 -13.69
CA ALA A 184 -6.42 -32.23 -13.59
C ALA A 184 -5.40 -33.26 -13.08
N GLY A 185 -5.60 -33.75 -11.85
CA GLY A 185 -4.81 -34.81 -11.25
C GLY A 185 -4.90 -36.09 -12.06
N ALA A 186 -4.08 -36.21 -13.11
CA ALA A 186 -3.62 -37.48 -13.63
C ALA A 186 -2.38 -37.94 -12.84
N THR A 187 -2.32 -37.65 -11.54
CA THR A 187 -1.41 -38.37 -10.63
C THR A 187 -1.98 -39.77 -10.47
N ARG A 188 -1.60 -40.65 -11.38
CA ARG A 188 -1.87 -42.08 -11.27
C ARG A 188 -1.35 -42.53 -9.91
N ALA A 189 -2.23 -42.94 -9.01
CA ALA A 189 -1.85 -43.47 -7.71
C ALA A 189 -0.82 -44.60 -7.92
N THR A 190 0.42 -44.36 -7.54
CA THR A 190 1.48 -45.36 -7.58
C THR A 190 1.60 -45.93 -6.17
N SER A 191 1.28 -47.21 -6.01
CA SER A 191 1.59 -47.93 -4.78
C SER A 191 2.94 -48.62 -4.93
N THR A 192 3.78 -48.51 -3.90
CA THR A 192 4.98 -49.34 -3.76
C THR A 192 4.74 -50.30 -2.61
N VAL A 193 4.75 -51.60 -2.89
CA VAL A 193 4.61 -52.62 -1.86
C VAL A 193 5.98 -52.94 -1.28
N TYR A 194 6.21 -52.59 -0.01
CA TYR A 194 7.40 -53.03 0.72
C TYR A 194 7.13 -54.38 1.37
N ARG A 195 7.85 -55.41 0.95
CA ARG A 195 7.72 -56.75 1.55
C ARG A 195 8.66 -56.83 2.75
N VAL A 196 8.11 -56.93 3.95
CA VAL A 196 8.90 -57.17 5.17
C VAL A 196 9.47 -58.60 5.10
N PRO A 197 10.79 -58.80 5.27
CA PRO A 197 11.37 -60.13 5.36
C PRO A 197 10.75 -60.90 6.53
N PRO A 198 10.53 -62.23 6.40
CA PRO A 198 10.05 -63.03 7.52
C PRO A 198 11.04 -62.93 8.68
N GLU A 199 10.51 -62.71 9.89
CA GLU A 199 11.31 -62.69 11.11
C GLU A 199 12.09 -64.02 11.26
N PRO A 200 13.38 -63.99 11.63
CA PRO A 200 14.08 -65.21 11.98
C PRO A 200 13.42 -65.82 13.20
N ARG A 201 12.96 -67.07 13.07
CA ARG A 201 12.28 -67.83 14.13
C ARG A 201 13.18 -67.88 15.37
N ALA A 202 12.80 -67.19 16.43
CA ALA A 202 13.55 -67.21 17.69
C ALA A 202 13.43 -68.61 18.32
N THR A 203 14.47 -69.43 18.18
CA THR A 203 14.64 -70.64 19.00
C THR A 203 15.16 -70.22 20.37
N SER A 204 14.26 -69.79 21.27
CA SER A 204 14.64 -69.41 22.63
C SER A 204 14.64 -70.63 23.56
N THR A 205 15.81 -71.24 23.79
CA THR A 205 16.09 -71.99 25.03
C THR A 205 17.16 -71.31 25.89
N ARG A 206 17.58 -70.09 25.56
CA ARG A 206 18.57 -69.36 26.36
C ARG A 206 17.91 -68.27 27.18
N LYS A 207 17.79 -68.53 28.48
CA LYS A 207 17.39 -67.57 29.52
C LYS A 207 18.56 -66.61 29.77
N ASP A 208 18.88 -65.77 28.79
CA ASP A 208 19.92 -64.75 28.95
C ASP A 208 19.38 -63.61 29.81
N SER A 209 19.77 -63.62 31.08
CA SER A 209 19.56 -62.57 32.09
C SER A 209 20.26 -61.24 31.78
N ARG A 210 20.71 -61.04 30.54
CA ARG A 210 21.50 -59.89 30.09
C ARG A 210 20.69 -58.61 29.89
N TRP A 211 19.36 -58.70 29.87
CA TRP A 211 18.45 -57.58 29.65
C TRP A 211 17.90 -56.95 30.93
N ALA A 212 18.16 -57.53 32.11
CA ALA A 212 17.67 -57.01 33.39
C ALA A 212 17.94 -55.49 33.59
N PRO A 213 19.12 -54.93 33.29
CA PRO A 213 19.36 -53.50 33.49
C PRO A 213 18.64 -52.59 32.47
N ALA A 214 18.29 -53.10 31.28
CA ALA A 214 17.59 -52.31 30.26
C ALA A 214 16.10 -52.13 30.59
N VAL A 215 15.46 -53.15 31.18
CA VAL A 215 14.05 -53.06 31.59
C VAL A 215 13.90 -52.16 32.82
N GLU A 216 14.87 -52.16 33.74
CA GLU A 216 14.88 -51.23 34.88
C GLU A 216 15.08 -49.77 34.43
N CYS A 217 15.97 -49.53 33.45
CA CYS A 217 16.17 -48.19 32.88
C CYS A 217 14.91 -47.66 32.18
N TRP A 218 14.25 -48.49 31.37
CA TRP A 218 13.02 -48.11 30.67
C TRP A 218 11.86 -47.84 31.63
N TRP A 219 11.71 -48.65 32.69
CA TRP A 219 10.67 -48.46 33.70
C TRP A 219 10.83 -47.15 34.47
N SER A 220 12.06 -46.77 34.82
CA SER A 220 12.34 -45.49 35.51
C SER A 220 12.08 -44.26 34.64
N ILE A 221 12.21 -44.37 33.31
CA ILE A 221 11.96 -43.27 32.37
C ILE A 221 10.45 -43.09 32.15
N CYS A 222 9.70 -44.17 32.00
CA CYS A 222 8.26 -44.10 31.72
C CYS A 222 7.39 -43.87 32.97
N PHE A 223 7.87 -44.19 34.17
CA PHE A 223 7.13 -44.00 35.42
C PHE A 223 7.97 -43.32 36.51
N PRO A 224 8.23 -42.00 36.42
CA PRO A 224 8.95 -41.26 37.44
C PRO A 224 8.18 -41.29 38.78
N ARG A 225 8.91 -41.46 39.88
CA ARG A 225 8.35 -41.39 41.24
C ARG A 225 7.80 -39.98 41.49
N THR A 226 6.50 -39.86 41.68
CA THR A 226 5.95 -38.70 42.40
C THR A 226 6.07 -38.98 43.90
N ALA A 227 6.49 -37.97 44.68
CA ALA A 227 7.02 -38.12 46.04
C ALA A 227 6.01 -38.61 47.10
N ASN A 228 4.77 -38.98 46.75
CA ASN A 228 3.70 -39.18 47.73
C ASN A 228 2.73 -40.35 47.42
N THR A 229 3.24 -41.59 47.25
CA THR A 229 2.39 -42.79 47.40
C THR A 229 3.11 -43.92 48.16
N PRO A 230 2.48 -44.54 49.18
CA PRO A 230 3.09 -45.64 49.94
C PRO A 230 3.24 -46.91 49.09
N THR A 231 4.33 -47.63 49.34
CA THR A 231 4.96 -48.66 48.48
C THR A 231 4.11 -49.92 48.22
N THR A 232 3.02 -50.17 48.93
CA THR A 232 2.43 -51.53 49.01
C THR A 232 1.19 -51.76 48.14
N SER A 233 0.54 -50.74 47.57
CA SER A 233 -0.70 -50.93 46.78
C SER A 233 -0.52 -51.01 45.26
N ARG A 234 0.70 -50.80 44.72
CA ARG A 234 0.89 -50.57 43.27
C ARG A 234 1.20 -51.82 42.43
N ARG A 235 1.76 -52.88 43.02
CA ARG A 235 2.01 -54.15 42.29
C ARG A 235 0.73 -54.91 41.95
N ALA A 236 -0.31 -54.81 42.79
CA ALA A 236 -1.58 -55.49 42.57
C ALA A 236 -2.45 -54.79 41.51
N ALA A 237 -2.43 -53.44 41.45
CA ALA A 237 -3.30 -52.68 40.55
C ALA A 237 -2.88 -52.77 39.06
N ILE A 238 -1.57 -52.89 38.77
CA ILE A 238 -1.08 -52.90 37.38
C ILE A 238 -1.10 -54.31 36.77
N ALA A 239 -1.00 -55.38 37.59
CA ALA A 239 -1.15 -56.74 37.11
C ALA A 239 -2.55 -57.03 36.55
N ALA A 240 -3.59 -56.30 36.99
CA ALA A 240 -4.94 -56.44 36.48
C ALA A 240 -5.19 -55.73 35.13
N ALA A 241 -4.39 -54.72 34.77
CA ALA A 241 -4.58 -53.96 33.52
C ALA A 241 -3.92 -54.60 32.29
N ALA A 242 -2.94 -55.49 32.50
CA ALA A 242 -2.17 -56.13 31.42
C ALA A 242 -2.86 -57.35 30.79
N THR A 243 -4.02 -57.79 31.32
CA THR A 243 -4.74 -58.99 30.84
C THR A 243 -6.07 -58.70 30.13
N SER A 244 -6.43 -57.44 29.89
CA SER A 244 -7.68 -57.10 29.18
C SER A 244 -7.48 -57.07 27.65
N PRO A 245 -8.19 -57.91 26.86
CA PRO A 245 -8.12 -57.90 25.40
C PRO A 245 -9.12 -56.88 24.86
N ALA A 246 -8.77 -55.59 24.90
CA ALA A 246 -9.64 -54.54 24.35
C ALA A 246 -8.84 -53.33 23.88
N TRP A 247 -8.05 -53.50 22.81
CA TRP A 247 -7.57 -52.40 21.98
C TRP A 247 -7.61 -52.82 20.51
N THR A 248 -8.82 -52.95 19.97
CA THR A 248 -9.06 -52.88 18.52
C THR A 248 -9.06 -51.41 18.12
N CYS A 249 -8.11 -50.99 17.30
CA CYS A 249 -8.19 -49.75 16.54
C CYS A 249 -9.41 -49.82 15.61
N ALA A 250 -10.44 -49.04 15.91
CA ALA A 250 -11.48 -48.70 14.94
C ALA A 250 -10.93 -47.61 14.01
N SER A 251 -10.91 -47.90 12.72
CA SER A 251 -10.65 -46.97 11.63
C SER A 251 -11.96 -46.77 10.87
N ASP A 252 -12.57 -45.60 10.99
CA ASP A 252 -13.60 -45.09 10.09
C ASP A 252 -13.42 -43.56 9.98
N TRP A 253 -12.69 -43.16 8.95
CA TRP A 253 -12.90 -42.00 8.06
C TRP A 253 -12.19 -42.31 6.74
#